data_AF-A0A433PVB8-F1
#
_entry.id   AF-A0A433PVB8-F1
#
_cell.length_a   1.000
_cell.length_b   1.000
_cell.length_c   1.000
_cell.angle_alpha   90.00
_cell.angle_beta   90.00
_cell.angle_gamma   90.00
#
_symmetry.space_group_name_H-M   'P 1'
#
loop_
_entity.id
_entity.type
_entity.pdbx_description
1 polymer ?
#
loop_
_entity_poly.entity_id
_entity_poly.type
_entity_poly.pdbx_seq_one_letter_code
_entity_poly.pdbx_strand_id
1 'polypeptide(L)'
;MDETLYGCAEKIKNFAVVYLVDITEVPDFNKMYELYDPCTTMFFFRNKHIMIDLGTGNNNKINWALLDKQELIDIVEVGYFYSL
;
A
#
# COMPACT_ATOMS: atom_id res chain seq x y z
N MET A 1 -2.50 -7.00 9.10
CA MET A 1 -1.87 -6.10 8.11
C MET A 1 -0.67 -5.41 8.74
N ASP A 2 -0.87 -4.73 9.86
CA ASP A 2 0.17 -3.95 10.56
C ASP A 2 1.39 -4.80 10.95
N GLU A 3 1.19 -6.02 11.45
CA GLU A 3 2.30 -6.94 11.74
C GLU A 3 3.07 -7.40 10.49
N THR A 4 2.39 -7.57 9.36
CA THR A 4 3.00 -7.91 8.07
C THR A 4 3.86 -6.73 7.60
N LEU A 5 3.29 -5.52 7.61
CA LEU A 5 3.97 -4.28 7.24
C LEU A 5 5.19 -4.04 8.13
N TYR A 6 5.06 -4.20 9.44
CA TYR A 6 6.15 -4.05 10.40
C TYR A 6 7.26 -5.09 10.15
N GLY A 7 6.88 -6.34 9.88
CA GLY A 7 7.84 -7.41 9.57
C GLY A 7 8.57 -7.24 8.23
N CYS A 8 8.01 -6.48 7.29
CA CYS A 8 8.61 -6.22 5.99
C CYS A 8 9.34 -4.88 5.91
N ALA A 9 8.99 -3.91 6.77
CA ALA A 9 9.54 -2.54 6.75
C ALA A 9 11.08 -2.52 6.70
N GLU A 10 11.75 -3.35 7.50
CA GLU A 10 13.21 -3.41 7.53
C GLU A 10 13.81 -3.99 6.23
N LYS A 11 13.11 -4.91 5.56
CA LYS A 11 13.56 -5.52 4.30
C LYS A 11 13.40 -4.56 3.12
N ILE A 12 12.31 -3.78 3.11
CA ILE A 12 11.98 -2.87 2.01
C ILE A 12 12.55 -1.46 2.17
N LYS A 13 13.21 -1.15 3.30
CA LYS A 13 13.70 0.20 3.66
C LYS A 13 14.56 0.91 2.61
N ASN A 14 15.24 0.15 1.74
CA ASN A 14 16.11 0.71 0.72
C ASN A 14 15.33 1.26 -0.50
N PHE A 15 14.08 0.84 -0.68
CA PHE A 15 13.28 1.17 -1.87
C PHE A 15 11.83 1.60 -1.56
N ALA A 16 11.36 1.43 -0.32
CA ALA A 16 10.06 1.89 0.12
C ALA A 16 10.06 2.34 1.59
N VAL A 17 9.14 3.24 1.92
CA VAL A 17 8.87 3.70 3.28
C VAL A 17 7.39 3.47 3.58
N VAL A 18 7.09 2.93 4.76
CA VAL A 18 5.73 2.65 5.20
C VAL A 18 5.27 3.72 6.17
N TYR A 19 4.07 4.25 5.95
CA TYR A 19 3.40 5.17 6.85
C TYR A 19 2.05 4.60 7.26
N LEU A 20 1.67 4.77 8.52
CA LEU A 20 0.33 4.47 9.02
C LEU A 20 -0.43 5.78 9.15
N VAL A 21 -1.66 5.81 8.62
CA VAL A 21 -2.54 6.97 8.65
C VAL A 21 -3.88 6.51 9.19
N ASP A 22 -4.35 7.17 10.25
CA ASP A 22 -5.69 6.96 10.79
C ASP A 22 -6.70 7.82 10.01
N ILE A 23 -7.61 7.16 9.30
CA ILE A 23 -8.64 7.80 8.46
C ILE A 23 -9.74 8.51 9.28
N THR A 24 -9.79 8.28 10.60
CA THR A 24 -10.68 8.98 11.53
C THR A 24 -10.08 10.28 12.03
N GLU A 25 -8.75 10.33 12.19
CA GLU A 25 -8.01 11.54 12.55
C GLU A 25 -7.75 12.44 11.34
N VAL A 26 -7.47 11.86 10.17
CA VAL A 26 -7.19 12.57 8.91
C VAL A 26 -8.20 12.17 7.82
N PRO A 27 -9.42 12.71 7.85
CA PRO A 27 -10.49 12.30 6.92
C PRO A 27 -10.42 12.96 5.54
N ASP A 28 -9.47 13.89 5.32
CA ASP A 28 -9.40 14.73 4.12
C ASP A 28 -9.35 13.93 2.80
N PHE A 29 -8.75 12.74 2.84
CA PHE A 29 -8.56 11.88 1.67
C PHE A 29 -9.63 10.80 1.50
N ASN A 30 -10.55 10.64 2.46
CA ASN A 30 -11.51 9.54 2.46
C ASN A 30 -12.44 9.58 1.25
N LYS A 31 -12.93 10.77 0.87
CA LYS A 31 -13.80 10.93 -0.30
C LYS A 31 -13.01 10.85 -1.61
N MET A 32 -11.79 11.39 -1.65
CA MET A 32 -10.96 11.42 -2.86
C MET A 32 -10.51 10.02 -3.27
N TYR A 33 -10.11 9.20 -2.30
CA TYR A 33 -9.67 7.84 -2.54
C TYR A 33 -10.71 6.79 -2.20
N GLU A 34 -11.95 7.15 -1.89
CA GLU A 34 -13.04 6.22 -1.56
C GLU A 34 -12.68 5.23 -0.43
N LEU A 35 -12.11 5.75 0.67
CA LEU A 35 -11.67 4.96 1.84
C LEU A 35 -12.87 4.63 2.73
N TYR A 36 -13.62 3.59 2.37
CA TYR A 36 -14.74 3.06 3.15
C TYR A 36 -14.39 1.77 3.91
N ASP A 37 -13.32 1.10 3.46
CA ASP A 37 -12.84 -0.14 4.05
C ASP A 37 -11.98 0.13 5.30
N PRO A 38 -12.03 -0.76 6.32
CA PRO A 38 -11.30 -0.56 7.57
C PRO A 38 -9.78 -0.60 7.42
N CYS A 39 -9.27 -1.18 6.34
CA CYS A 39 -7.84 -1.21 6.04
C CYS A 39 -7.67 -1.04 4.53
N THR A 40 -6.86 -0.05 4.15
CA THR A 40 -6.53 0.21 2.75
C THR A 40 -5.04 0.51 2.63
N THR A 41 -4.36 -0.17 1.72
CA THR A 41 -2.95 0.09 1.38
C THR A 41 -2.85 0.69 -0.02
N MET A 42 -2.10 1.78 -0.15
CA MET A 42 -1.90 2.52 -1.40
C MET A 42 -0.41 2.79 -1.59
N PHE A 43 0.02 2.89 -2.85
CA PHE A 43 1.42 3.06 -3.20
C PHE A 43 1.63 4.38 -3.94
N PHE A 44 2.67 5.11 -3.56
CA PHE A 44 3.02 6.40 -4.15
C PHE A 44 4.50 6.45 -4.49
N PHE A 45 4.83 6.99 -5.66
CA PHE A 45 6.21 7.22 -6.08
C PHE A 45 6.33 8.58 -6.79
N ARG A 46 7.29 9.41 -6.36
CA ARG A 46 7.51 10.77 -6.89
C ARG A 46 6.20 11.59 -7.02
N ASN A 47 5.38 11.59 -5.96
CA ASN A 47 4.07 12.26 -5.89
C ASN A 47 3.02 11.75 -6.90
N LYS A 48 3.21 10.57 -7.48
CA LYS A 48 2.23 9.89 -8.32
C LYS A 48 1.68 8.67 -7.60
N HIS A 49 0.37 8.50 -7.66
CA HIS A 49 -0.30 7.29 -7.20
C HIS A 49 -0.02 6.14 -8.18
N ILE A 50 0.47 5.00 -7.66
CA ILE A 50 0.77 3.81 -8.46
C ILE A 50 -0.44 2.89 -8.42
N MET A 51 -0.93 2.51 -9.60
CA MET A 51 -1.93 1.46 -9.72
C MET A 51 -1.26 0.09 -9.76
N ILE A 52 -1.80 -0.87 -9.02
CA ILE A 52 -1.29 -2.24 -8.96
C ILE A 52 -2.40 -3.18 -9.40
N ASP A 53 -2.17 -3.92 -10.48
CA ASP A 53 -3.10 -4.95 -10.93
C ASP A 53 -2.84 -6.26 -10.16
N LEU A 54 -3.80 -6.63 -9.32
CA LEU A 54 -3.78 -7.86 -8.52
C LEU A 54 -4.90 -8.82 -8.94
N GLY A 55 -5.56 -8.58 -10.09
CA GLY A 55 -6.65 -9.42 -10.58
C GLY A 55 -7.95 -9.34 -9.79
N THR A 56 -8.05 -8.44 -8.81
CA THR A 56 -9.26 -8.22 -7.98
C THR A 56 -10.24 -7.22 -8.59
N GLY A 57 -9.84 -6.57 -9.69
CA GLY A 57 -10.60 -5.51 -10.37
C GLY A 57 -10.46 -4.13 -9.73
N ASN A 58 -9.83 -4.02 -8.55
CA ASN A 58 -9.49 -2.74 -7.93
C ASN A 58 -7.97 -2.51 -7.99
N ASN A 59 -7.55 -1.68 -8.94
CA ASN A 59 -6.14 -1.43 -9.17
C ASN A 59 -5.62 -0.22 -8.37
N ASN A 60 -6.51 0.53 -7.71
CA ASN A 60 -6.14 1.75 -7.00
C ASN A 60 -5.66 1.48 -5.59
N LYS A 61 -6.00 0.34 -5.00
CA LYS A 61 -5.74 0.07 -3.59
C LYS A 61 -5.84 -1.41 -3.29
N ILE A 62 -5.17 -1.81 -2.22
CA ILE A 62 -5.34 -3.13 -1.61
C ILE A 62 -6.23 -2.96 -0.39
N ASN A 63 -7.45 -3.50 -0.43
CA ASN A 63 -8.43 -3.39 0.66
C ASN A 63 -8.65 -4.71 1.43
N TRP A 64 -7.82 -5.72 1.17
CA TRP A 64 -7.80 -6.98 1.92
C TRP A 64 -6.52 -7.10 2.75
N ALA A 65 -6.55 -7.99 3.73
CA ALA A 65 -5.39 -8.28 4.55
C ALA A 65 -4.35 -9.09 3.75
N LEU A 66 -3.20 -8.48 3.46
CA LEU A 66 -2.00 -9.19 3.00
C LEU A 66 -1.35 -9.87 4.21
N LEU A 67 -1.51 -11.20 4.28
CA LEU A 67 -0.98 -12.00 5.37
C LEU A 67 0.42 -12.54 5.06
N ASP A 68 0.75 -12.73 3.78
CA ASP A 68 2.08 -13.17 3.39
C ASP A 68 3.04 -11.99 3.28
N LYS A 69 4.15 -12.10 4.01
CA LYS A 69 5.24 -11.12 4.01
C LYS A 69 5.96 -11.11 2.67
N GLN A 70 6.11 -12.27 2.02
CA GLN A 70 6.82 -12.35 0.75
C GLN A 70 6.00 -11.68 -0.36
N GLU A 71 4.69 -11.96 -0.42
CA GLU A 71 3.77 -11.32 -1.37
C GLU A 71 3.83 -9.79 -1.27
N LEU A 72 3.81 -9.23 -0.05
CA LEU A 72 3.94 -7.78 0.14
C LEU A 72 5.29 -7.25 -0.38
N ILE A 73 6.40 -7.95 -0.13
CA ILE A 73 7.73 -7.54 -0.61
C ILE A 73 7.76 -7.55 -2.13
N ASP A 74 7.27 -8.61 -2.75
CA ASP A 74 7.24 -8.78 -4.21
C ASP A 74 6.41 -7.65 -4.86
N ILE A 75 5.25 -7.31 -4.28
CA ILE A 75 4.41 -6.20 -4.76
C ILE A 75 5.17 -4.86 -4.69
N VAL A 76 5.86 -4.60 -3.57
CA VAL A 76 6.63 -3.36 -3.39
C VAL A 76 7.80 -3.29 -4.37
N GLU A 77 8.52 -4.41 -4.58
CA GLU A 77 9.63 -4.48 -5.53
C GLU A 77 9.16 -4.24 -6.98
N VAL A 78 8.07 -4.88 -7.38
CA VAL A 78 7.45 -4.68 -8.70
C VAL A 78 7.01 -3.22 -8.85
N GLY A 79 6.30 -2.67 -7.86
CA GLY A 79 5.85 -1.28 -7.86
C GLY A 79 7.02 -0.29 -7.98
N TYR A 80 8.13 -0.55 -7.31
CA TYR A 80 9.35 0.25 -7.41
C TYR A 80 10.01 0.12 -8.79
N PHE A 81 10.21 -1.11 -9.29
CA PHE A 81 10.90 -1.38 -10.55
C PHE A 81 10.21 -0.73 -11.75
N TYR A 82 8.87 -0.82 -11.83
CA TYR A 82 8.10 -0.21 -12.92
C TYR A 82 7.94 1.31 -12.78
N SER A 83 8.26 1.88 -11.62
CA SER A 83 8.12 3.32 -11.38
C SER A 83 9.42 4.12 -11.58
N LEU A 84 10.57 3.44 -11.70
CA LEU A 84 11.88 4.05 -11.98
C LEU A 84 11.92 4.75 -13.35
#